data_AF-A0A0F7ZYJ6-F1
#
_entry.id   AF-A0A0F7ZYJ6-F1
#
_cell.length_a   1.000
_cell.length_b   1.000
_cell.length_c   1.000
_cell.angle_alpha   90.00
_cell.angle_beta   90.00
_cell.angle_gamma   90.00
#
_symmetry.space_group_name_H-M   'P 1'
#
loop_
_entity.id
_entity.type
_entity.pdbx_description
1 polymer ?
#
loop_
_entity_poly.entity_id
_entity_poly.type
_entity_poly.pdbx_seq_one_letter_code
_entity_poly.pdbx_strand_id
1 'polypeptide(L)'
;MLLWTRGPILPKASLLRRQLRLTLVTGRANHCVAVARAASTAVAAARAAPGGCSRPLQLLYLRPRTTTTTSSTAGVATAGTTARFHMGLRAPPPPCCRDQPSCSHQSITANISASASSSSSSSSSSSSSSSPPSQRTAQIARHLSSPATPGSLGQLSPASRPPPASSRSLSSSSRSAKMPSPYSLRKVAAPNTLEHRVYFEKDGVPVSPFHDIPLYANQEQGILNMIVEIPRWTNGKLEISKEELLNPIKQDVKKGKLRFVRNCFPHKGYLWNYGAFPQTWEDPNVVHPETKAKGDNDPLDVCEIGELVAYTGQVKQVKVLGVMALLDEEETDWKVIVIDVNDPLALKLNDIEDVERHLPGLLRATNEWFRIYKIPDGKPENQFAFTGECKNKQYAMDVVRECAEAWERLITGKVAPQGVSIANTTVAHSQNKLTPDQLPPLPPHQELAPEKIDSSIDKWFFISGASA
;
A
#
# COMPACT_ATOMS: atom_id res chain seq x y z
N MET A 1 -77.64 -9.09 -19.27
CA MET A 1 -76.36 -9.72 -19.68
C MET A 1 -75.46 -9.73 -18.45
N LEU A 2 -75.02 -10.86 -17.88
CA LEU A 2 -74.22 -11.98 -18.46
C LEU A 2 -72.82 -11.48 -18.84
N LEU A 3 -71.69 -11.99 -18.32
CA LEU A 3 -71.35 -13.14 -17.45
C LEU A 3 -70.12 -12.79 -16.56
N TRP A 4 -70.07 -13.15 -15.25
CA TRP A 4 -69.24 -14.22 -14.62
C TRP A 4 -67.69 -14.07 -14.74
N THR A 5 -66.82 -14.31 -13.73
CA THR A 5 -66.89 -15.19 -12.52
C THR A 5 -66.08 -14.72 -11.27
N ARG A 6 -66.53 -15.16 -10.07
CA ARG A 6 -65.78 -15.52 -8.83
C ARG A 6 -65.08 -14.42 -7.96
N GLY A 7 -65.18 -14.62 -6.64
CA GLY A 7 -64.37 -14.03 -5.53
C GLY A 7 -64.13 -15.14 -4.47
N PRO A 8 -64.21 -14.93 -3.13
CA PRO A 8 -64.02 -13.71 -2.30
C PRO A 8 -63.26 -14.01 -0.95
N ILE A 9 -63.42 -13.17 0.09
CA ILE A 9 -63.26 -13.42 1.57
C ILE A 9 -61.98 -12.87 2.29
N LEU A 10 -62.19 -12.48 3.57
CA LEU A 10 -61.33 -11.79 4.59
C LEU A 10 -61.07 -12.75 5.80
N PRO A 11 -60.55 -12.39 7.03
CA PRO A 11 -60.20 -11.09 7.64
C PRO A 11 -58.86 -11.05 8.47
N LYS A 12 -58.71 -10.03 9.33
CA LYS A 12 -57.56 -9.77 10.24
C LYS A 12 -57.84 -10.19 11.70
N ALA A 13 -56.83 -10.72 12.41
CA ALA A 13 -56.62 -10.65 13.88
C ALA A 13 -55.18 -11.16 14.19
N SER A 14 -54.49 -10.91 15.31
CA SER A 14 -54.79 -10.18 16.57
C SER A 14 -53.50 -9.55 17.15
N LEU A 15 -53.62 -8.57 18.06
CA LEU A 15 -52.49 -8.10 18.89
C LEU A 15 -52.43 -8.89 20.21
N LEU A 16 -51.23 -9.23 20.68
CA LEU A 16 -51.00 -9.68 22.05
C LEU A 16 -50.30 -8.58 22.87
N ARG A 17 -50.93 -8.11 23.96
CA ARG A 17 -50.25 -7.31 24.98
C ARG A 17 -49.68 -8.24 26.06
N ARG A 18 -48.45 -7.99 26.52
CA ARG A 18 -47.96 -8.48 27.81
C ARG A 18 -47.63 -7.29 28.71
N GLN A 19 -48.15 -7.30 29.93
CA GLN A 19 -47.74 -6.40 30.99
C GLN A 19 -46.47 -6.97 31.65
N LEU A 20 -45.51 -6.11 31.99
CA LEU A 20 -44.57 -6.38 33.08
C LEU A 20 -44.94 -5.50 34.27
N ARG A 21 -44.85 -6.06 35.49
CA ARG A 21 -45.00 -5.29 36.73
C ARG A 21 -43.66 -4.68 37.12
N LEU A 22 -43.74 -3.49 37.72
CA LEU A 22 -42.63 -2.86 38.43
C LEU A 22 -42.48 -3.52 39.80
N THR A 23 -41.25 -3.85 40.21
CA THR A 23 -40.92 -4.14 41.61
C THR A 23 -39.68 -3.32 41.96
N LEU A 24 -39.82 -2.42 42.93
CA LEU A 24 -38.73 -1.59 43.44
C LEU A 24 -38.14 -2.26 44.68
N VAL A 25 -36.81 -2.40 44.75
CA VAL A 25 -36.10 -2.74 46.00
C VAL A 25 -34.95 -1.77 46.18
N THR A 26 -34.92 -1.11 47.33
CA THR A 26 -33.96 -0.05 47.66
C THR A 26 -32.83 -0.58 48.55
N GLY A 27 -31.58 -0.32 48.17
CA GLY A 27 -30.40 -0.52 49.00
C GLY A 27 -29.32 0.50 48.61
N ARG A 28 -28.68 1.15 49.58
CA ARG A 28 -27.74 2.27 49.36
C ARG A 28 -26.66 2.26 50.43
N ALA A 29 -25.50 2.86 50.12
CA ALA A 29 -24.33 3.08 51.00
C ALA A 29 -23.52 1.80 51.35
N ASN A 30 -22.19 1.85 51.54
CA ASN A 30 -21.23 2.93 51.24
C ASN A 30 -19.78 2.42 51.09
N HIS A 31 -18.95 3.19 50.36
CA HIS A 31 -17.50 3.40 50.52
C HIS A 31 -16.60 2.29 51.10
N CYS A 32 -15.55 1.92 50.35
CA CYS A 32 -14.17 2.15 50.82
C CYS A 32 -13.13 2.15 49.67
N VAL A 33 -11.95 2.70 49.92
CA VAL A 33 -10.80 2.74 49.00
C VAL A 33 -9.77 1.69 49.42
N ALA A 34 -9.20 0.95 48.46
CA ALA A 34 -8.01 0.12 48.68
C ALA A 34 -7.13 0.05 47.42
N VAL A 35 -5.88 0.52 47.54
CA VAL A 35 -4.81 0.25 46.57
C VAL A 35 -4.07 -1.01 47.04
N ALA A 36 -3.84 -1.97 46.13
CA ALA A 36 -3.04 -3.17 46.42
C ALA A 36 -2.01 -3.41 45.31
N ARG A 37 -0.79 -3.79 45.70
CA ARG A 37 0.38 -3.94 44.81
C ARG A 37 1.23 -5.14 45.26
N ALA A 38 1.11 -6.26 44.55
CA ALA A 38 2.02 -7.40 44.62
C ALA A 38 2.14 -7.99 43.20
N ALA A 39 3.30 -8.31 42.63
CA ALA A 39 4.57 -8.86 43.14
C ALA A 39 4.56 -10.40 43.27
N SER A 40 5.22 -11.00 42.27
CA SER A 40 5.75 -12.36 42.11
C SER A 40 5.57 -13.40 43.23
N THR A 41 5.15 -14.60 42.82
CA THR A 41 5.94 -15.81 43.12
C THR A 41 5.66 -16.90 42.08
N ALA A 42 6.67 -17.69 41.73
CA ALA A 42 6.52 -18.87 40.90
C ALA A 42 6.65 -20.12 41.78
N VAL A 43 5.85 -21.15 41.52
CA VAL A 43 5.98 -22.47 42.15
C VAL A 43 5.94 -23.53 41.06
N ALA A 44 7.03 -24.28 40.93
CA ALA A 44 7.06 -25.49 40.13
C ALA A 44 6.62 -26.67 40.99
N ALA A 45 5.74 -27.53 40.46
CA ALA A 45 5.33 -28.77 41.09
C ALA A 45 5.41 -29.91 40.06
N ALA A 46 6.26 -30.90 40.34
CA ALA A 46 6.45 -32.05 39.47
C ALA A 46 6.43 -33.35 40.28
N ARG A 47 5.49 -34.26 39.97
CA ARG A 47 5.55 -35.73 40.14
C ARG A 47 4.18 -36.36 39.90
N ALA A 48 4.09 -37.28 38.93
CA ALA A 48 3.82 -38.70 39.18
C ALA A 48 3.65 -39.48 37.86
N ALA A 49 4.31 -40.62 37.76
CA ALA A 49 3.97 -41.74 36.87
C ALA A 49 3.95 -43.00 37.74
N PRO A 50 3.32 -44.11 37.29
CA PRO A 50 4.18 -45.22 36.83
C PRO A 50 3.56 -46.14 35.75
N GLY A 51 4.44 -46.93 35.10
CA GLY A 51 4.10 -48.15 34.35
C GLY A 51 4.15 -48.04 32.83
N GLY A 52 4.86 -48.89 32.08
CA GLY A 52 5.85 -49.91 32.51
C GLY A 52 6.32 -50.82 31.36
N CYS A 53 7.60 -51.23 31.40
CA CYS A 53 8.27 -52.23 30.52
C CYS A 53 8.31 -51.90 29.00
N SER A 54 9.37 -52.20 28.23
CA SER A 54 10.42 -53.23 28.38
C SER A 54 11.86 -52.76 28.03
N ARG A 55 12.83 -53.65 28.29
CA ARG A 55 14.30 -53.54 28.12
C ARG A 55 14.79 -54.31 26.87
N PRO A 56 16.10 -54.32 26.51
CA PRO A 56 17.17 -53.32 26.71
C PRO A 56 18.03 -53.06 25.45
N LEU A 57 18.99 -52.12 25.52
CA LEU A 57 20.27 -52.21 24.80
C LEU A 57 21.43 -51.89 25.75
N GLN A 58 22.63 -52.44 25.47
CA GLN A 58 23.74 -52.46 26.43
C GLN A 58 24.60 -51.19 26.41
N LEU A 59 25.09 -50.84 27.60
CA LEU A 59 26.14 -49.83 27.82
C LEU A 59 27.48 -50.55 28.06
N LEU A 60 28.59 -50.09 27.47
CA LEU A 60 29.92 -50.47 27.92
C LEU A 60 30.93 -49.33 27.73
N TYR A 61 31.55 -48.93 28.84
CA TYR A 61 32.71 -48.02 28.91
C TYR A 61 34.00 -48.82 28.71
N LEU A 62 35.07 -48.19 28.19
CA LEU A 62 36.38 -48.05 28.86
C LEU A 62 37.46 -47.39 27.97
N ARG A 63 38.45 -46.77 28.64
CA ARG A 63 39.73 -46.21 28.12
C ARG A 63 40.88 -47.17 28.49
N PRO A 64 42.16 -46.91 28.13
CA PRO A 64 42.76 -46.42 26.86
C PRO A 64 43.95 -47.32 26.42
N ARG A 65 44.72 -46.94 25.38
CA ARG A 65 46.11 -47.43 25.16
C ARG A 65 47.00 -46.42 24.41
N THR A 66 48.30 -46.71 24.29
CA THR A 66 49.39 -45.73 24.10
C THR A 66 50.38 -46.11 22.97
N THR A 67 51.22 -45.13 22.55
CA THR A 67 52.46 -45.27 21.72
C THR A 67 52.23 -45.77 20.26
N THR A 68 53.07 -45.49 19.23
CA THR A 68 54.52 -45.15 19.21
C THR A 68 54.91 -44.28 17.98
N THR A 69 55.50 -43.11 18.26
CA THR A 69 56.76 -42.50 17.72
C THR A 69 57.28 -42.74 16.28
N THR A 70 57.50 -41.65 15.52
CA THR A 70 58.78 -41.33 14.82
C THR A 70 58.95 -39.84 14.44
N SER A 71 60.17 -39.32 14.68
CA SER A 71 60.91 -38.19 14.05
C SER A 71 60.30 -37.36 12.91
N SER A 72 60.50 -36.03 12.80
CA SER A 72 61.33 -35.06 13.58
C SER A 72 60.90 -33.60 13.19
N THR A 73 61.56 -32.43 13.40
CA THR A 73 62.97 -32.06 13.72
C THR A 73 63.07 -30.78 14.59
N ALA A 74 63.74 -29.70 14.14
CA ALA A 74 64.08 -28.48 14.92
C ALA A 74 63.40 -27.22 14.33
N GLY A 75 63.23 -26.10 15.06
CA GLY A 75 63.45 -25.85 16.50
C GLY A 75 63.77 -24.37 16.82
N VAL A 76 63.59 -23.95 18.10
CA VAL A 76 64.21 -22.75 18.77
C VAL A 76 63.75 -21.35 18.25
N ALA A 77 63.33 -20.34 19.06
CA ALA A 77 63.38 -20.13 20.52
C ALA A 77 62.21 -19.29 21.11
N THR A 78 62.21 -19.25 22.46
CA THR A 78 61.65 -18.33 23.49
C THR A 78 61.47 -16.82 23.16
N ALA A 79 60.76 -15.96 23.91
CA ALA A 79 60.37 -15.96 25.35
C ALA A 79 59.19 -15.00 25.71
N GLY A 80 58.69 -15.04 26.97
CA GLY A 80 57.96 -13.94 27.66
C GLY A 80 56.43 -13.90 27.46
N THR A 81 55.49 -14.11 28.40
CA THR A 81 55.34 -14.00 29.88
C THR A 81 54.51 -12.78 30.36
N THR A 82 53.18 -12.96 30.34
CA THR A 82 52.20 -12.69 31.43
C THR A 82 52.12 -11.35 32.19
N ALA A 83 51.02 -10.62 31.99
CA ALA A 83 50.28 -9.80 32.99
C ALA A 83 48.79 -9.78 32.60
N ARG A 84 47.76 -10.08 33.42
CA ARG A 84 47.27 -9.61 34.74
C ARG A 84 46.48 -8.28 34.73
N PHE A 85 45.19 -8.39 35.10
CA PHE A 85 44.23 -7.29 35.38
C PHE A 85 44.43 -6.68 36.79
N HIS A 86 44.13 -5.38 36.96
CA HIS A 86 43.11 -4.92 37.95
C HIS A 86 42.59 -3.48 37.75
N MET A 87 41.60 -3.09 38.56
CA MET A 87 40.69 -1.91 38.44
C MET A 87 41.29 -0.54 38.87
N GLY A 88 40.62 0.58 38.51
CA GLY A 88 40.77 1.84 39.30
C GLY A 88 40.12 3.17 38.82
N LEU A 89 38.84 3.41 39.15
CA LEU A 89 38.25 4.72 39.58
C LEU A 89 38.06 5.93 38.59
N ARG A 90 37.32 6.96 39.09
CA ARG A 90 36.81 8.22 38.46
C ARG A 90 37.89 9.33 38.40
N ALA A 91 37.77 10.55 37.82
CA ALA A 91 36.70 11.46 37.30
C ALA A 91 37.37 12.41 36.23
N PRO A 92 37.04 13.72 35.98
CA PRO A 92 35.85 14.59 36.10
C PRO A 92 35.49 15.30 34.73
N PRO A 93 34.70 16.41 34.65
CA PRO A 93 34.32 17.07 33.37
C PRO A 93 35.00 18.49 33.17
N PRO A 94 34.48 19.51 32.43
CA PRO A 94 35.21 20.16 31.32
C PRO A 94 35.59 21.67 31.54
N PRO A 95 36.29 22.31 30.58
CA PRO A 95 36.49 23.78 30.52
C PRO A 95 35.69 24.48 29.38
N CYS A 96 35.60 25.82 29.45
CA CYS A 96 34.97 26.71 28.46
C CYS A 96 35.90 27.89 28.06
N CYS A 97 35.34 28.90 27.36
CA CYS A 97 35.93 30.17 26.83
C CYS A 97 36.34 30.12 25.34
N ARG A 98 35.97 31.07 24.45
CA ARG A 98 36.19 32.55 24.38
C ARG A 98 37.67 32.90 24.05
N ASP A 99 38.03 33.81 23.14
CA ASP A 99 37.38 35.04 22.61
C ASP A 99 37.69 35.34 21.11
N GLN A 100 37.18 36.48 20.57
CA GLN A 100 37.70 37.16 19.35
C GLN A 100 38.80 38.21 19.72
N PRO A 101 39.49 38.82 18.73
CA PRO A 101 39.17 40.23 18.40
C PRO A 101 39.22 40.57 16.89
N SER A 102 39.27 41.87 16.56
CA SER A 102 38.80 42.51 15.31
C SER A 102 39.87 43.33 14.54
N CYS A 103 39.43 44.13 13.54
CA CYS A 103 40.14 45.21 12.81
C CYS A 103 41.04 44.83 11.61
N SER A 104 41.26 45.65 10.55
CA SER A 104 40.54 46.86 10.04
C SER A 104 41.11 47.40 8.71
N HIS A 105 40.31 48.22 7.99
CA HIS A 105 40.70 49.36 7.10
C HIS A 105 41.19 49.19 5.63
N GLN A 106 40.60 50.06 4.77
CA GLN A 106 41.14 50.80 3.59
C GLN A 106 41.57 49.99 2.34
N SER A 107 41.21 50.30 1.07
CA SER A 107 40.62 51.45 0.33
C SER A 107 41.60 52.49 -0.27
N ILE A 108 41.81 52.41 -1.60
CA ILE A 108 42.32 53.43 -2.57
C ILE A 108 42.03 52.81 -3.98
N THR A 109 41.11 53.33 -4.82
CA THR A 109 41.19 54.45 -5.80
C THR A 109 42.27 54.28 -6.89
N ALA A 110 42.05 54.54 -8.18
CA ALA A 110 40.86 54.95 -8.97
C ALA A 110 40.88 54.19 -10.34
N ASN A 111 40.61 54.65 -11.58
CA ASN A 111 40.16 55.88 -12.29
C ASN A 111 39.84 55.45 -13.75
N ILE A 112 39.08 56.09 -14.65
CA ILE A 112 38.06 57.17 -14.63
C ILE A 112 37.27 57.14 -15.97
N SER A 113 35.98 57.52 -16.01
CA SER A 113 35.25 58.06 -17.18
C SER A 113 33.81 58.44 -16.84
N ALA A 114 33.24 59.46 -17.48
CA ALA A 114 31.95 60.03 -17.12
C ALA A 114 31.09 60.43 -18.34
N SER A 115 29.77 60.46 -18.12
CA SER A 115 28.84 61.36 -18.80
C SER A 115 27.61 61.57 -17.91
N ALA A 116 27.03 62.76 -17.94
CA ALA A 116 25.98 63.17 -17.01
C ALA A 116 24.75 63.70 -17.75
N SER A 117 23.58 63.50 -17.15
CA SER A 117 22.40 64.35 -17.34
C SER A 117 21.52 64.28 -16.10
N SER A 118 20.83 65.37 -15.76
CA SER A 118 20.32 65.60 -14.40
C SER A 118 19.03 66.40 -14.34
N SER A 119 18.00 65.81 -13.73
CA SER A 119 16.87 66.48 -13.06
C SER A 119 16.11 65.39 -12.27
N SER A 120 15.79 65.48 -10.98
CA SER A 120 15.14 66.56 -10.19
C SER A 120 13.69 66.83 -10.65
N SER A 121 12.67 66.87 -9.77
CA SER A 121 12.69 66.95 -8.29
C SER A 121 11.41 66.41 -7.60
N SER A 122 11.59 66.01 -6.33
CA SER A 122 10.67 66.24 -5.18
C SER A 122 9.17 65.89 -5.26
N SER A 123 8.81 64.76 -4.62
CA SER A 123 7.84 64.65 -3.51
C SER A 123 6.74 65.71 -3.30
N SER A 124 5.50 65.25 -3.07
CA SER A 124 4.86 65.32 -1.73
C SER A 124 3.53 64.54 -1.68
N SER A 125 2.99 64.35 -0.48
CA SER A 125 1.83 63.51 -0.16
C SER A 125 0.50 64.27 -0.10
N SER A 126 -0.60 63.57 -0.38
CA SER A 126 -1.88 63.81 0.30
C SER A 126 -2.76 62.56 0.24
N SER A 127 -3.72 62.47 1.16
CA SER A 127 -4.68 61.36 1.29
C SER A 127 -6.11 61.86 1.16
N SER A 128 -7.01 61.04 0.60
CA SER A 128 -8.39 60.88 1.09
C SER A 128 -9.20 59.87 0.27
N SER A 129 -10.27 59.39 0.90
CA SER A 129 -11.23 58.40 0.43
C SER A 129 -12.16 58.86 -0.70
N SER A 130 -12.56 57.94 -1.58
CA SER A 130 -13.89 57.97 -2.23
C SER A 130 -14.38 56.57 -2.61
N SER A 131 -15.71 56.42 -2.71
CA SER A 131 -16.47 55.19 -3.05
C SER A 131 -17.94 55.57 -3.34
N PRO A 132 -18.80 54.70 -3.93
CA PRO A 132 -18.52 53.39 -4.52
C PRO A 132 -18.29 53.49 -6.05
N PRO A 133 -19.26 53.39 -7.01
CA PRO A 133 -20.66 52.95 -6.98
C PRO A 133 -20.81 51.42 -7.24
N SER A 134 -21.95 50.95 -7.75
CA SER A 134 -22.26 49.53 -7.95
C SER A 134 -23.14 49.24 -9.19
N GLN A 135 -23.44 47.95 -9.41
CA GLN A 135 -24.43 47.34 -10.33
C GLN A 135 -23.98 46.87 -11.73
N ARG A 136 -24.06 45.55 -11.94
CA ARG A 136 -24.84 44.92 -13.03
C ARG A 136 -25.15 43.46 -12.66
N THR A 137 -26.34 42.98 -13.03
CA THR A 137 -26.91 41.72 -12.53
C THR A 137 -27.69 40.99 -13.62
N ALA A 138 -27.45 39.67 -13.73
CA ALA A 138 -28.26 38.61 -14.35
C ALA A 138 -28.74 38.74 -15.83
N GLN A 139 -28.68 37.61 -16.54
CA GLN A 139 -29.82 37.06 -17.29
C GLN A 139 -29.62 35.57 -17.59
N ILE A 140 -30.71 34.78 -17.54
CA ILE A 140 -30.76 33.32 -17.74
C ILE A 140 -32.08 32.95 -18.46
N ALA A 141 -32.07 31.83 -19.18
CA ALA A 141 -33.22 31.02 -19.68
C ALA A 141 -33.77 31.27 -21.11
N ARG A 142 -34.43 30.21 -21.61
CA ARG A 142 -35.02 29.93 -22.94
C ARG A 142 -33.98 29.39 -23.97
N HIS A 143 -34.27 28.36 -24.78
CA HIS A 143 -35.55 27.73 -25.18
C HIS A 143 -35.54 26.18 -25.15
N LEU A 144 -36.73 25.57 -25.01
CA LEU A 144 -37.06 24.20 -25.43
C LEU A 144 -38.55 24.07 -25.83
N SER A 145 -38.86 23.06 -26.66
CA SER A 145 -40.16 22.37 -26.87
C SER A 145 -41.19 22.84 -27.95
N SER A 146 -41.21 22.10 -29.08
CA SER A 146 -42.40 21.47 -29.74
C SER A 146 -43.47 22.35 -30.45
N PRO A 147 -44.42 21.80 -31.27
CA PRO A 147 -44.65 20.43 -31.79
C PRO A 147 -44.73 20.36 -33.36
N ALA A 148 -45.44 19.39 -33.99
CA ALA A 148 -45.37 19.10 -35.45
C ALA A 148 -46.67 18.54 -36.14
N THR A 149 -46.67 18.44 -37.48
CA THR A 149 -47.57 17.67 -38.43
C THR A 149 -49.05 18.14 -38.60
N PRO A 150 -49.87 17.70 -39.62
CA PRO A 150 -49.71 16.58 -40.59
C PRO A 150 -50.09 16.78 -42.11
N GLY A 151 -49.79 15.77 -42.96
CA GLY A 151 -50.24 15.57 -44.37
C GLY A 151 -49.11 15.24 -45.38
N SER A 152 -49.26 14.97 -46.70
CA SER A 152 -50.31 14.39 -47.61
C SER A 152 -49.79 14.51 -49.08
N LEU A 153 -50.12 13.74 -50.15
CA LEU A 153 -50.88 12.49 -50.42
C LEU A 153 -50.51 11.94 -51.86
N GLY A 154 -50.88 10.71 -52.23
CA GLY A 154 -50.80 10.10 -53.60
C GLY A 154 -49.55 9.22 -53.88
N GLN A 155 -49.63 7.93 -54.29
CA GLN A 155 -50.01 7.31 -55.59
C GLN A 155 -49.00 7.57 -56.74
N LEU A 156 -48.43 6.62 -57.51
CA LEU A 156 -48.60 5.15 -57.70
C LEU A 156 -47.23 4.45 -58.01
N SER A 157 -47.22 3.10 -58.11
CA SER A 157 -46.09 2.23 -58.55
C SER A 157 -46.35 1.65 -59.97
N PRO A 158 -45.52 0.75 -60.59
CA PRO A 158 -44.19 0.20 -60.24
C PRO A 158 -43.15 0.13 -61.42
N ALA A 159 -41.86 -0.20 -61.14
CA ALA A 159 -41.03 -1.15 -61.96
C ALA A 159 -39.54 -1.30 -61.49
N SER A 160 -39.07 -2.55 -61.41
CA SER A 160 -37.69 -3.09 -61.52
C SER A 160 -36.41 -2.22 -61.36
N ARG A 161 -35.86 -2.27 -60.14
CA ARG A 161 -34.44 -2.30 -59.69
C ARG A 161 -33.32 -2.52 -60.76
N PRO A 162 -32.26 -1.68 -60.75
CA PRO A 162 -30.88 -2.14 -60.49
C PRO A 162 -30.38 -1.83 -59.05
N PRO A 163 -29.19 -2.28 -58.61
CA PRO A 163 -28.77 -2.19 -57.19
C PRO A 163 -28.16 -0.82 -56.82
N PRO A 164 -28.42 -0.30 -55.60
CA PRO A 164 -27.75 0.90 -55.07
C PRO A 164 -26.35 0.57 -54.52
N ALA A 165 -25.45 1.57 -54.54
CA ALA A 165 -24.12 1.46 -53.96
C ALA A 165 -24.18 1.32 -52.42
N SER A 166 -23.32 0.47 -51.85
CA SER A 166 -23.22 0.26 -50.42
C SER A 166 -22.48 1.43 -49.74
N SER A 167 -23.25 2.33 -49.11
CA SER A 167 -22.70 3.35 -48.23
C SER A 167 -21.99 2.70 -47.04
N ARG A 168 -20.66 2.73 -47.03
CA ARG A 168 -19.85 2.26 -45.90
C ARG A 168 -20.04 3.19 -44.70
N SER A 169 -20.99 2.84 -43.84
CA SER A 169 -21.03 3.34 -42.46
C SER A 169 -19.73 2.95 -41.76
N LEU A 170 -18.84 3.92 -41.56
CA LEU A 170 -17.62 3.75 -40.75
C LEU A 170 -17.98 3.89 -39.26
N SER A 171 -18.81 2.96 -38.77
CA SER A 171 -19.06 2.80 -37.33
C SER A 171 -17.81 2.19 -36.68
N SER A 172 -16.80 3.02 -36.42
CA SER A 172 -15.55 2.65 -35.73
C SER A 172 -15.76 2.42 -34.23
N SER A 173 -16.76 1.60 -33.88
CA SER A 173 -16.98 1.07 -32.55
C SER A 173 -16.00 -0.07 -32.29
N SER A 174 -14.71 0.25 -32.27
CA SER A 174 -13.65 -0.63 -31.78
C SER A 174 -13.82 -0.83 -30.28
N ARG A 175 -14.77 -1.68 -29.89
CA ARG A 175 -14.74 -2.36 -28.59
C ARG A 175 -13.42 -3.11 -28.57
N SER A 176 -12.43 -2.57 -27.86
CA SER A 176 -11.19 -3.28 -27.59
C SER A 176 -11.59 -4.59 -26.91
N ALA A 177 -11.40 -5.70 -27.61
CA ALA A 177 -11.65 -7.02 -27.04
C ALA A 177 -10.59 -7.20 -25.95
N LYS A 178 -10.99 -7.00 -24.69
CA LYS A 178 -10.08 -7.00 -23.54
C LYS A 178 -9.37 -8.34 -23.50
N MET A 179 -8.11 -8.35 -23.97
CA MET A 179 -7.30 -9.56 -24.04
C MET A 179 -7.24 -10.16 -22.63
N PRO A 180 -7.45 -11.47 -22.47
CA PRO A 180 -7.32 -12.10 -21.17
C PRO A 180 -5.88 -11.90 -20.66
N SER A 181 -5.75 -11.72 -19.35
CA SER A 181 -4.45 -11.73 -18.68
C SER A 181 -3.69 -13.02 -19.06
N PRO A 182 -2.39 -12.95 -19.40
CA PRO A 182 -1.57 -14.14 -19.59
C PRO A 182 -1.31 -14.89 -18.27
N TYR A 183 -1.70 -14.29 -17.13
CA TYR A 183 -1.65 -14.89 -15.80
C TYR A 183 -3.05 -15.33 -15.34
N SER A 184 -3.17 -16.60 -14.97
CA SER A 184 -4.30 -17.20 -14.24
C SER A 184 -4.00 -17.30 -12.74
N LEU A 185 -5.02 -17.60 -11.93
CA LEU A 185 -4.89 -17.63 -10.46
C LEU A 185 -5.26 -18.99 -9.85
N ARG A 186 -4.36 -19.51 -9.03
CA ARG A 186 -4.57 -20.68 -8.15
C ARG A 186 -4.90 -20.18 -6.75
N LYS A 187 -6.19 -20.18 -6.42
CA LYS A 187 -6.70 -19.92 -5.07
C LYS A 187 -6.56 -21.18 -4.21
N VAL A 188 -6.16 -21.03 -2.97
CA VAL A 188 -6.10 -22.11 -1.96
C VAL A 188 -6.87 -21.65 -0.73
N ALA A 189 -7.73 -22.52 -0.19
CA ALA A 189 -8.66 -22.24 0.91
C ALA A 189 -9.63 -21.06 0.64
N ALA A 190 -10.62 -20.91 1.53
CA ALA A 190 -11.60 -19.83 1.46
C ALA A 190 -10.95 -18.46 1.74
N PRO A 191 -11.30 -17.37 1.03
CA PRO A 191 -10.91 -16.02 1.42
C PRO A 191 -11.35 -15.69 2.85
N ASN A 192 -10.63 -14.80 3.54
CA ASN A 192 -10.79 -14.49 4.96
C ASN A 192 -10.45 -15.66 5.92
N THR A 193 -9.55 -16.58 5.54
CA THR A 193 -8.94 -17.57 6.46
C THR A 193 -7.40 -17.44 6.52
N LEU A 194 -6.76 -18.03 7.54
CA LEU A 194 -5.30 -17.97 7.72
C LEU A 194 -4.54 -18.76 6.64
N GLU A 195 -5.20 -19.76 6.10
CA GLU A 195 -4.75 -20.69 5.06
C GLU A 195 -4.90 -20.10 3.66
N HIS A 196 -5.62 -18.98 3.50
CA HIS A 196 -5.93 -18.44 2.17
C HIS A 196 -4.68 -17.98 1.45
N ARG A 197 -4.48 -18.45 0.22
CA ARG A 197 -3.40 -18.03 -0.69
C ARG A 197 -3.91 -17.83 -2.09
N VAL A 198 -3.37 -16.81 -2.77
CA VAL A 198 -3.55 -16.59 -4.21
C VAL A 198 -2.19 -16.69 -4.88
N TYR A 199 -1.94 -17.82 -5.54
CA TYR A 199 -0.78 -18.03 -6.40
C TYR A 199 -1.10 -17.61 -7.84
N PHE A 200 -0.06 -17.20 -8.56
CA PHE A 200 -0.12 -16.83 -9.96
C PHE A 200 0.40 -17.99 -10.81
N GLU A 201 -0.21 -18.19 -11.97
CA GLU A 201 0.21 -19.19 -12.95
C GLU A 201 0.30 -18.55 -14.33
N LYS A 202 1.35 -18.88 -15.08
CA LYS A 202 1.49 -18.52 -16.49
C LYS A 202 1.64 -19.81 -17.29
N ASP A 203 0.79 -19.99 -18.30
CA ASP A 203 0.76 -21.20 -19.13
C ASP A 203 0.65 -22.52 -18.32
N GLY A 204 0.04 -22.45 -17.13
CA GLY A 204 -0.11 -23.56 -16.16
C GLY A 204 1.08 -23.77 -15.21
N VAL A 205 2.17 -23.02 -15.35
CA VAL A 205 3.33 -23.05 -14.46
C VAL A 205 3.17 -22.00 -13.36
N PRO A 206 3.32 -22.34 -12.06
CA PRO A 206 3.31 -21.36 -10.98
C PRO A 206 4.47 -20.36 -11.07
N VAL A 207 4.18 -19.08 -10.86
CA VAL A 207 5.15 -17.97 -10.97
C VAL A 207 5.09 -17.05 -9.74
N SER A 208 6.22 -16.44 -9.37
CA SER A 208 6.27 -15.44 -8.30
C SER A 208 5.68 -14.10 -8.77
N PRO A 209 4.68 -13.51 -8.09
CA PRO A 209 4.22 -12.16 -8.41
C PRO A 209 5.21 -11.07 -8.00
N PHE A 210 6.16 -11.36 -7.11
CA PHE A 210 7.25 -10.44 -6.76
C PHE A 210 8.32 -10.43 -7.88
N HIS A 211 8.70 -11.59 -8.40
CA HIS A 211 9.92 -11.73 -9.22
C HIS A 211 9.68 -12.10 -10.69
N ASP A 212 8.67 -12.89 -11.01
CA ASP A 212 8.47 -13.46 -12.36
C ASP A 212 7.55 -12.64 -13.28
N ILE A 213 6.78 -11.70 -12.73
CA ILE A 213 5.92 -10.81 -13.51
C ILE A 213 6.75 -9.57 -13.89
N PRO A 214 6.94 -9.24 -15.17
CA PRO A 214 7.79 -8.10 -15.56
C PRO A 214 7.23 -6.76 -15.07
N LEU A 215 8.09 -5.89 -14.52
CA LEU A 215 7.73 -4.52 -14.13
C LEU A 215 7.06 -3.75 -15.28
N TYR A 216 7.64 -3.81 -16.48
CA TYR A 216 7.13 -3.16 -17.67
C TYR A 216 6.23 -4.10 -18.48
N ALA A 217 5.01 -3.64 -18.78
CA ALA A 217 4.12 -4.25 -19.78
C ALA A 217 4.43 -3.74 -21.20
N ASN A 218 4.84 -2.48 -21.30
CA ASN A 218 5.45 -1.88 -22.49
C ASN A 218 6.44 -0.80 -22.03
N GLN A 219 7.74 -1.01 -22.30
CA GLN A 219 8.78 -0.13 -21.78
C GLN A 219 8.88 1.17 -22.57
N GLU A 220 8.62 1.13 -23.88
CA GLU A 220 8.67 2.25 -24.82
C GLU A 220 7.59 3.31 -24.53
N GLN A 221 6.44 2.88 -23.99
CA GLN A 221 5.32 3.73 -23.60
C GLN A 221 5.29 4.03 -22.08
N GLY A 222 6.21 3.46 -21.30
CA GLY A 222 6.22 3.60 -19.84
C GLY A 222 4.98 3.02 -19.15
N ILE A 223 4.47 1.89 -19.65
CA ILE A 223 3.31 1.18 -19.08
C ILE A 223 3.81 0.01 -18.25
N LEU A 224 3.39 -0.03 -16.99
CA LEU A 224 3.84 -1.01 -16.00
C LEU A 224 2.76 -2.05 -15.72
N ASN A 225 3.15 -3.24 -15.25
CA ASN A 225 2.23 -4.18 -14.63
C ASN A 225 2.14 -3.86 -13.12
N MET A 226 0.95 -3.57 -12.63
CA MET A 226 0.64 -3.55 -11.19
C MET A 226 0.09 -4.92 -10.78
N ILE A 227 0.49 -5.42 -9.61
CA ILE A 227 -0.17 -6.54 -8.94
C ILE A 227 -1.19 -5.98 -7.96
N VAL A 228 -2.49 -6.29 -8.14
CA VAL A 228 -3.53 -5.89 -7.19
C VAL A 228 -3.62 -6.90 -6.05
N GLU A 229 -3.56 -6.40 -4.82
CA GLU A 229 -3.68 -7.18 -3.59
C GLU A 229 -5.04 -6.94 -2.93
N ILE A 230 -5.42 -5.67 -2.75
CA ILE A 230 -6.59 -5.25 -1.98
C ILE A 230 -7.54 -4.44 -2.87
N PRO A 231 -8.73 -4.97 -3.20
CA PRO A 231 -9.76 -4.24 -3.94
C PRO A 231 -10.28 -3.03 -3.17
N ARG A 232 -10.60 -1.94 -3.90
CA ARG A 232 -11.17 -0.72 -3.33
C ARG A 232 -12.41 -0.99 -2.46
N TRP A 233 -12.49 -0.28 -1.34
CA TRP A 233 -13.54 -0.38 -0.31
C TRP A 233 -13.65 -1.74 0.39
N THR A 234 -12.59 -2.56 0.36
CA THR A 234 -12.41 -3.74 1.22
C THR A 234 -11.44 -3.43 2.37
N ASN A 235 -11.39 -4.32 3.36
CA ASN A 235 -10.71 -4.07 4.64
C ASN A 235 -9.56 -5.06 4.95
N GLY A 236 -9.49 -6.23 4.31
CA GLY A 236 -8.43 -7.20 4.60
C GLY A 236 -7.09 -6.69 4.10
N LYS A 237 -6.05 -6.66 4.96
CA LYS A 237 -4.67 -6.37 4.50
C LYS A 237 -4.11 -7.63 3.84
N LEU A 238 -4.35 -7.74 2.54
CA LEU A 238 -3.76 -8.74 1.67
C LEU A 238 -2.42 -8.19 1.13
N GLU A 239 -1.42 -9.05 1.02
CA GLU A 239 -0.03 -8.70 0.70
C GLU A 239 0.68 -9.86 -0.02
N ILE A 240 1.56 -9.56 -0.99
CA ILE A 240 2.53 -10.49 -1.56
C ILE A 240 3.43 -11.01 -0.44
N SER A 241 3.39 -12.31 -0.16
CA SER A 241 4.18 -12.87 0.95
C SER A 241 5.67 -12.83 0.63
N LYS A 242 6.42 -12.02 1.39
CA LYS A 242 7.88 -11.98 1.31
C LYS A 242 8.53 -13.33 1.60
N GLU A 243 8.06 -14.06 2.60
CA GLU A 243 8.75 -15.24 3.14
C GLU A 243 8.36 -16.57 2.48
N GLU A 244 7.21 -16.63 1.81
CA GLU A 244 6.68 -17.89 1.26
C GLU A 244 7.20 -18.18 -0.16
N LEU A 245 7.25 -19.47 -0.51
CA LEU A 245 7.72 -19.92 -1.82
C LEU A 245 6.80 -19.45 -2.94
N LEU A 246 7.38 -18.80 -3.97
CA LEU A 246 6.68 -18.11 -5.05
C LEU A 246 5.73 -16.99 -4.59
N ASN A 247 5.99 -16.42 -3.40
CA ASN A 247 5.42 -15.17 -2.91
C ASN A 247 3.88 -14.99 -3.12
N PRO A 248 3.04 -16.00 -2.78
CA PRO A 248 1.60 -15.88 -2.95
C PRO A 248 1.03 -14.69 -2.18
N ILE A 249 -0.06 -14.10 -2.68
CA ILE A 249 -0.79 -13.12 -1.88
C ILE A 249 -1.48 -13.86 -0.73
N LYS A 250 -1.27 -13.38 0.51
CA LYS A 250 -1.89 -13.84 1.76
C LYS A 250 -2.47 -12.67 2.54
N GLN A 251 -3.19 -12.92 3.62
CA GLN A 251 -3.62 -11.87 4.54
C GLN A 251 -2.68 -11.76 5.74
N ASP A 252 -2.27 -10.54 6.10
CA ASP A 252 -1.43 -10.20 7.26
C ASP A 252 -2.04 -10.77 8.56
N VAL A 253 -1.21 -11.34 9.44
CA VAL A 253 -1.63 -12.02 10.68
C VAL A 253 -1.07 -11.33 11.92
N LYS A 254 -1.85 -10.39 12.47
CA LYS A 254 -1.51 -9.63 13.68
C LYS A 254 -1.97 -10.37 14.94
N LYS A 255 -1.02 -10.85 15.76
CA LYS A 255 -1.25 -11.61 17.01
C LYS A 255 -2.10 -12.89 16.81
N GLY A 256 -1.82 -13.64 15.75
CA GLY A 256 -2.53 -14.89 15.45
C GLY A 256 -3.96 -14.70 14.92
N LYS A 257 -4.30 -13.50 14.46
CA LYS A 257 -5.59 -13.18 13.81
C LYS A 257 -5.36 -12.40 12.53
N LEU A 258 -6.22 -12.63 11.54
CA LEU A 258 -6.26 -11.88 10.29
C LEU A 258 -6.40 -10.37 10.56
N ARG A 259 -5.54 -9.56 9.92
CA ARG A 259 -5.53 -8.11 10.04
C ARG A 259 -6.51 -7.49 9.05
N PHE A 260 -7.37 -6.63 9.56
CA PHE A 260 -8.29 -5.81 8.78
C PHE A 260 -8.08 -4.34 9.13
N VAL A 261 -7.81 -3.50 8.12
CA VAL A 261 -7.77 -2.04 8.26
C VAL A 261 -9.17 -1.53 8.57
N ARG A 262 -9.26 -0.52 9.44
CA ARG A 262 -10.53 -0.06 10.02
C ARG A 262 -11.10 1.13 9.25
N ASN A 263 -12.42 1.23 9.18
CA ASN A 263 -13.09 2.34 8.50
C ASN A 263 -12.87 3.63 9.29
N CYS A 264 -12.10 4.57 8.74
CA CYS A 264 -11.74 5.84 9.37
C CYS A 264 -12.54 6.94 8.66
N PHE A 265 -13.56 7.50 9.33
CA PHE A 265 -14.51 8.41 8.70
C PHE A 265 -13.80 9.60 8.01
N PRO A 266 -14.12 9.92 6.74
CA PRO A 266 -15.22 9.41 5.90
C PRO A 266 -14.92 8.14 5.06
N HIS A 267 -13.75 7.53 5.20
CA HIS A 267 -13.23 6.48 4.33
C HIS A 267 -13.65 5.05 4.73
N LYS A 268 -14.24 4.31 3.79
CA LYS A 268 -14.51 2.87 3.93
C LYS A 268 -13.34 2.06 3.35
N GLY A 269 -12.69 1.24 4.18
CA GLY A 269 -11.60 0.36 3.75
C GLY A 269 -10.47 1.12 3.06
N TYR A 270 -9.83 0.47 2.09
CA TYR A 270 -8.86 1.11 1.19
C TYR A 270 -9.58 1.99 0.15
N LEU A 271 -9.04 3.19 -0.12
CA LEU A 271 -9.63 4.18 -1.02
C LEU A 271 -9.35 3.93 -2.52
N TRP A 272 -8.39 3.06 -2.83
CA TRP A 272 -7.93 2.74 -4.19
C TRP A 272 -7.99 1.23 -4.40
N ASN A 273 -7.79 0.77 -5.64
CA ASN A 273 -7.29 -0.58 -5.82
C ASN A 273 -5.81 -0.53 -5.41
N TYR A 274 -5.42 -1.34 -4.43
CA TYR A 274 -4.11 -1.28 -3.79
C TYR A 274 -3.32 -2.56 -4.06
N GLY A 275 -2.01 -2.43 -4.11
CA GLY A 275 -1.04 -3.51 -4.26
C GLY A 275 0.29 -2.92 -4.72
N ALA A 276 1.19 -3.71 -5.31
CA ALA A 276 2.56 -3.28 -5.56
C ALA A 276 3.01 -3.44 -7.02
N PHE A 277 4.16 -2.85 -7.35
CA PHE A 277 4.89 -3.12 -8.58
C PHE A 277 5.80 -4.36 -8.43
N PRO A 278 5.70 -5.35 -9.33
CA PRO A 278 6.61 -6.48 -9.32
C PRO A 278 8.01 -6.04 -9.77
N GLN A 279 9.04 -6.78 -9.40
CA GLN A 279 10.43 -6.48 -9.71
C GLN A 279 10.91 -5.10 -9.22
N THR A 280 10.40 -4.66 -8.06
CA THR A 280 10.84 -3.48 -7.31
C THR A 280 11.01 -3.85 -5.83
N TRP A 281 11.86 -3.14 -5.08
CA TRP A 281 12.10 -3.41 -3.65
C TRP A 281 12.60 -2.16 -2.92
N GLU A 282 11.98 -1.82 -1.79
CA GLU A 282 12.38 -0.73 -0.90
C GLU A 282 13.53 -1.21 0.01
N ASP A 283 14.77 -0.93 -0.38
CA ASP A 283 15.98 -1.53 0.22
C ASP A 283 16.19 -1.12 1.70
N PRO A 284 15.98 -2.02 2.68
CA PRO A 284 16.09 -1.70 4.10
C PRO A 284 17.55 -1.51 4.55
N ASN A 285 18.53 -1.74 3.67
CA ASN A 285 19.95 -1.52 3.93
C ASN A 285 20.38 -0.08 3.59
N VAL A 286 19.61 0.63 2.76
CA VAL A 286 19.84 2.02 2.35
C VAL A 286 19.03 2.97 3.25
N VAL A 287 19.44 4.23 3.34
CA VAL A 287 18.66 5.32 3.96
C VAL A 287 18.34 6.33 2.87
N HIS A 288 17.06 6.51 2.52
CA HIS A 288 16.67 7.37 1.42
C HIS A 288 16.87 8.86 1.81
N PRO A 289 17.48 9.68 0.95
CA PRO A 289 17.83 11.06 1.30
C PRO A 289 16.61 11.99 1.47
N GLU A 290 15.42 11.60 1.03
CA GLU A 290 14.17 12.36 1.12
C GLU A 290 13.54 12.25 2.50
N THR A 291 13.37 11.01 2.97
CA THR A 291 12.67 10.65 4.21
C THR A 291 13.61 10.61 5.42
N LYS A 292 14.91 10.38 5.19
CA LYS A 292 15.93 10.03 6.21
C LYS A 292 15.67 8.71 6.93
N ALA A 293 14.79 7.87 6.37
CA ALA A 293 14.47 6.53 6.85
C ALA A 293 15.02 5.45 5.91
N LYS A 294 14.97 4.19 6.34
CA LYS A 294 15.28 3.00 5.51
C LYS A 294 14.06 2.61 4.66
N GLY A 295 14.24 1.83 3.59
CA GLY A 295 13.09 1.16 2.95
C GLY A 295 12.42 0.15 3.89
N ASP A 296 11.11 -0.10 3.70
CA ASP A 296 10.29 -1.01 4.52
C ASP A 296 10.48 -2.51 4.19
N ASN A 297 11.42 -2.83 3.28
CA ASN A 297 11.72 -4.18 2.79
C ASN A 297 10.60 -4.81 1.92
N ASP A 298 9.58 -4.09 1.46
CA ASP A 298 8.51 -4.58 0.57
C ASP A 298 8.72 -4.19 -0.91
N PRO A 299 7.92 -4.73 -1.86
CA PRO A 299 7.87 -4.21 -3.23
C PRO A 299 7.16 -2.84 -3.27
N LEU A 300 7.55 -1.97 -4.19
CA LEU A 300 7.10 -0.58 -4.25
C LEU A 300 5.58 -0.46 -4.39
N ASP A 301 4.96 0.31 -3.49
CA ASP A 301 3.53 0.30 -3.26
C ASP A 301 2.73 1.22 -4.21
N VAL A 302 1.50 0.81 -4.55
CA VAL A 302 0.74 1.35 -5.69
C VAL A 302 -0.75 1.57 -5.36
N CYS A 303 -1.20 2.80 -5.58
CA CYS A 303 -2.60 3.22 -5.45
C CYS A 303 -3.20 3.49 -6.84
N GLU A 304 -4.05 2.58 -7.31
CA GLU A 304 -4.69 2.66 -8.64
C GLU A 304 -6.10 3.27 -8.56
N ILE A 305 -6.28 4.39 -9.28
CA ILE A 305 -7.38 5.34 -9.04
C ILE A 305 -8.56 5.23 -10.00
N GLY A 306 -8.55 4.29 -10.97
CA GLY A 306 -9.59 4.15 -12.00
C GLY A 306 -10.97 3.72 -11.47
N GLU A 307 -12.02 3.94 -12.26
CA GLU A 307 -13.43 3.84 -11.85
C GLU A 307 -13.86 2.42 -11.44
N LEU A 308 -13.21 1.38 -12.00
CA LEU A 308 -13.54 -0.02 -11.74
C LEU A 308 -12.85 -0.54 -10.48
N VAL A 309 -13.59 -1.27 -9.64
CA VAL A 309 -13.01 -2.05 -8.54
C VAL A 309 -12.33 -3.29 -9.11
N ALA A 310 -11.08 -3.52 -8.71
CA ALA A 310 -10.25 -4.64 -9.15
C ALA A 310 -10.49 -5.92 -8.31
N TYR A 311 -9.69 -6.97 -8.54
CA TYR A 311 -9.70 -8.19 -7.73
C TYR A 311 -8.29 -8.57 -7.26
N THR A 312 -8.18 -9.22 -6.10
CA THR A 312 -6.92 -9.77 -5.58
C THR A 312 -6.30 -10.75 -6.57
N GLY A 313 -5.03 -10.55 -6.90
CA GLY A 313 -4.31 -11.29 -7.94
C GLY A 313 -4.48 -10.72 -9.36
N GLN A 314 -5.19 -9.60 -9.55
CA GLN A 314 -5.28 -8.99 -10.88
C GLN A 314 -3.94 -8.35 -11.27
N VAL A 315 -3.39 -8.76 -12.40
CA VAL A 315 -2.31 -8.04 -13.07
C VAL A 315 -2.94 -6.95 -13.95
N LYS A 316 -2.67 -5.68 -13.66
CA LYS A 316 -3.22 -4.52 -14.40
C LYS A 316 -2.11 -3.79 -15.15
N GLN A 317 -2.38 -3.39 -16.39
CA GLN A 317 -1.50 -2.46 -17.12
C GLN A 317 -1.85 -1.03 -16.68
N VAL A 318 -0.89 -0.32 -16.12
CA VAL A 318 -1.09 1.01 -15.53
C VAL A 318 -0.08 2.03 -16.05
N LYS A 319 -0.47 3.31 -16.04
CA LYS A 319 0.45 4.45 -16.19
C LYS A 319 0.73 5.09 -14.84
N VAL A 320 1.99 5.49 -14.61
CA VAL A 320 2.39 6.30 -13.44
C VAL A 320 1.94 7.75 -13.64
N LEU A 321 1.44 8.38 -12.56
CA LEU A 321 1.00 9.78 -12.52
C LEU A 321 1.77 10.60 -11.47
N GLY A 322 2.19 10.00 -10.36
CA GLY A 322 2.92 10.68 -9.29
C GLY A 322 3.27 9.74 -8.13
N VAL A 323 3.89 10.25 -7.06
CA VAL A 323 4.26 9.46 -5.87
C VAL A 323 4.18 10.28 -4.58
N MET A 324 3.86 9.66 -3.45
CA MET A 324 3.85 10.30 -2.13
C MET A 324 4.85 9.60 -1.20
N ALA A 325 5.62 10.38 -0.43
CA ALA A 325 6.66 9.89 0.47
C ALA A 325 6.13 9.67 1.89
N LEU A 326 5.53 8.50 2.17
CA LEU A 326 5.07 8.17 3.52
C LEU A 326 6.26 7.81 4.41
N LEU A 327 6.17 8.20 5.68
CA LEU A 327 6.95 7.67 6.79
C LEU A 327 6.01 6.81 7.62
N ASP A 328 6.03 5.50 7.36
CA ASP A 328 5.21 4.52 8.06
C ASP A 328 6.02 3.88 9.19
N GLU A 329 5.66 4.14 10.45
CA GLU A 329 6.36 3.60 11.64
C GLU A 329 7.90 3.79 11.68
N GLU A 330 8.40 4.91 11.12
CA GLU A 330 9.83 5.28 10.93
C GLU A 330 10.55 4.62 9.73
N GLU A 331 9.82 3.92 8.86
CA GLU A 331 10.31 3.36 7.59
C GLU A 331 9.83 4.20 6.38
N THR A 332 10.58 4.16 5.28
CA THR A 332 10.28 4.81 4.00
C THR A 332 9.34 3.93 3.22
N ASP A 333 8.24 4.54 2.81
CA ASP A 333 7.14 3.84 2.18
C ASP A 333 6.60 4.72 1.03
N TRP A 334 7.10 4.50 -0.19
CA TRP A 334 6.70 5.30 -1.35
C TRP A 334 5.38 4.81 -1.96
N LYS A 335 4.32 5.63 -1.87
CA LYS A 335 3.00 5.32 -2.45
C LYS A 335 2.86 5.92 -3.85
N VAL A 336 2.99 5.10 -4.90
CA VAL A 336 2.86 5.54 -6.30
C VAL A 336 1.39 5.68 -6.69
N ILE A 337 1.02 6.81 -7.29
CA ILE A 337 -0.31 7.10 -7.83
C ILE A 337 -0.35 6.70 -9.31
N VAL A 338 -1.27 5.80 -9.67
CA VAL A 338 -1.37 5.23 -11.02
C VAL A 338 -2.83 5.13 -11.49
N ILE A 339 -3.04 4.90 -12.80
CA ILE A 339 -4.35 4.51 -13.34
C ILE A 339 -4.23 3.41 -14.40
N ASP A 340 -5.21 2.49 -14.43
CA ASP A 340 -5.40 1.50 -15.50
C ASP A 340 -5.42 2.17 -16.88
N VAL A 341 -4.63 1.68 -17.84
CA VAL A 341 -4.58 2.22 -19.21
C VAL A 341 -5.92 2.07 -19.96
N ASN A 342 -6.81 1.21 -19.47
CA ASN A 342 -8.14 0.97 -20.03
C ASN A 342 -9.23 1.85 -19.41
N ASP A 343 -8.91 2.71 -18.43
CA ASP A 343 -9.88 3.57 -17.76
C ASP A 343 -10.38 4.72 -18.67
N PRO A 344 -11.67 5.11 -18.64
CA PRO A 344 -12.19 6.22 -19.44
C PRO A 344 -11.52 7.59 -19.23
N LEU A 345 -10.88 7.81 -18.07
CA LEU A 345 -10.10 9.01 -17.75
C LEU A 345 -8.60 8.84 -18.05
N ALA A 346 -8.10 7.64 -18.36
CA ALA A 346 -6.67 7.38 -18.57
C ALA A 346 -6.04 8.32 -19.61
N LEU A 347 -6.74 8.65 -20.70
CA LEU A 347 -6.24 9.56 -21.74
C LEU A 347 -6.09 11.03 -21.25
N LYS A 348 -6.82 11.42 -20.21
CA LYS A 348 -6.81 12.78 -19.62
C LYS A 348 -5.84 12.93 -18.46
N LEU A 349 -5.44 11.82 -17.84
CA LEU A 349 -4.54 11.76 -16.70
C LEU A 349 -3.15 11.36 -17.20
N ASN A 350 -2.21 12.30 -17.23
CA ASN A 350 -0.87 12.09 -17.78
C ASN A 350 0.26 12.56 -16.86
N ASP A 351 -0.02 13.49 -15.94
CA ASP A 351 0.81 13.85 -14.78
C ASP A 351 -0.07 14.15 -13.55
N ILE A 352 0.53 14.43 -12.40
CA ILE A 352 -0.17 14.51 -11.09
C ILE A 352 -1.19 15.65 -11.00
N GLU A 353 -0.96 16.78 -11.69
CA GLU A 353 -1.86 17.93 -11.71
C GLU A 353 -3.17 17.63 -12.45
N ASP A 354 -3.19 16.61 -13.32
CA ASP A 354 -4.41 16.15 -13.96
C ASP A 354 -5.32 15.42 -12.96
N VAL A 355 -4.75 14.77 -11.93
CA VAL A 355 -5.51 14.05 -10.89
C VAL A 355 -6.35 15.03 -10.08
N GLU A 356 -5.77 16.11 -9.56
CA GLU A 356 -6.55 17.10 -8.81
C GLU A 356 -7.54 17.88 -9.72
N ARG A 357 -7.27 17.97 -11.02
CA ARG A 357 -8.19 18.60 -12.00
C ARG A 357 -9.42 17.74 -12.32
N HIS A 358 -9.29 16.41 -12.31
CA HIS A 358 -10.35 15.49 -12.72
C HIS A 358 -10.97 14.67 -11.57
N LEU A 359 -10.24 14.51 -10.47
CA LEU A 359 -10.61 13.79 -9.26
C LEU A 359 -10.32 14.68 -8.01
N PRO A 360 -10.90 15.90 -7.93
CA PRO A 360 -10.52 16.90 -6.94
C PRO A 360 -10.71 16.41 -5.50
N GLY A 361 -9.72 16.69 -4.65
CA GLY A 361 -9.65 16.27 -3.27
C GLY A 361 -9.16 14.84 -3.05
N LEU A 362 -8.94 14.03 -4.10
CA LEU A 362 -8.47 12.66 -3.97
C LEU A 362 -7.09 12.59 -3.31
N LEU A 363 -6.13 13.41 -3.75
CA LEU A 363 -4.77 13.41 -3.20
C LEU A 363 -4.74 13.86 -1.73
N ARG A 364 -5.65 14.78 -1.35
CA ARG A 364 -5.84 15.19 0.05
C ARG A 364 -6.42 14.04 0.89
N ALA A 365 -7.37 13.28 0.35
CA ALA A 365 -7.88 12.07 1.00
C ALA A 365 -6.82 10.97 1.11
N THR A 366 -5.91 10.85 0.13
CA THR A 366 -4.73 9.95 0.21
C THR A 366 -3.82 10.32 1.37
N ASN A 367 -3.45 11.61 1.50
CA ASN A 367 -2.65 12.09 2.62
C ASN A 367 -3.33 11.78 3.98
N GLU A 368 -4.61 12.13 4.10
CA GLU A 368 -5.41 11.93 5.32
C GLU A 368 -5.51 10.45 5.71
N TRP A 369 -5.79 9.56 4.75
CA TRP A 369 -5.96 8.12 4.99
C TRP A 369 -4.68 7.47 5.52
N PHE A 370 -3.55 7.66 4.84
CA PHE A 370 -2.27 7.04 5.24
C PHE A 370 -1.73 7.60 6.57
N ARG A 371 -2.08 8.84 6.94
CA ARG A 371 -1.82 9.39 8.27
C ARG A 371 -2.60 8.65 9.36
N ILE A 372 -3.90 8.40 9.16
CA ILE A 372 -4.80 7.96 10.24
C ILE A 372 -5.13 6.47 10.31
N TYR A 373 -4.94 5.68 9.25
CA TYR A 373 -5.46 4.30 9.16
C TYR A 373 -4.96 3.33 10.25
N LYS A 374 -3.79 3.59 10.85
CA LYS A 374 -3.25 2.79 11.97
C LYS A 374 -3.66 3.29 13.37
N ILE A 375 -4.23 4.49 13.52
CA ILE A 375 -4.65 5.05 14.81
C ILE A 375 -5.72 4.16 15.51
N PRO A 376 -6.72 3.57 14.82
CA PRO A 376 -7.65 2.58 15.40
C PRO A 376 -6.98 1.32 15.96
N ASP A 377 -5.77 1.02 15.53
CA ASP A 377 -4.94 -0.11 15.96
C ASP A 377 -3.98 0.26 17.11
N GLY A 378 -4.05 1.49 17.62
CA GLY A 378 -3.23 1.99 18.73
C GLY A 378 -1.82 2.44 18.36
N LYS A 379 -1.59 2.76 17.08
CA LYS A 379 -0.35 3.38 16.58
C LYS A 379 -0.46 4.92 16.59
N PRO A 380 0.67 5.65 16.53
CA PRO A 380 0.66 7.09 16.25
C PRO A 380 0.09 7.40 14.86
N GLU A 381 -0.10 8.69 14.60
CA GLU A 381 -0.34 9.21 13.25
C GLU A 381 0.97 9.14 12.44
N ASN A 382 0.90 8.63 11.20
CA ASN A 382 2.06 8.59 10.30
C ASN A 382 2.38 9.99 9.77
N GLN A 383 3.59 10.16 9.20
CA GLN A 383 4.07 11.43 8.66
C GLN A 383 4.37 11.31 7.16
N PHE A 384 4.53 12.43 6.48
CA PHE A 384 4.98 12.47 5.09
C PHE A 384 6.19 13.40 4.95
N ALA A 385 7.16 13.02 4.13
CA ALA A 385 8.15 13.97 3.63
C ALA A 385 7.47 14.99 2.67
N PHE A 386 8.18 16.05 2.31
CA PHE A 386 7.67 17.14 1.46
C PHE A 386 6.33 17.76 1.94
N THR A 387 6.07 17.75 3.26
CA THR A 387 4.78 18.19 3.85
C THR A 387 3.53 17.49 3.29
N GLY A 388 3.66 16.28 2.72
CA GLY A 388 2.54 15.55 2.13
C GLY A 388 2.25 15.85 0.65
N GLU A 389 3.12 16.62 -0.01
CA GLU A 389 3.07 16.86 -1.46
C GLU A 389 3.20 15.54 -2.24
N CYS A 390 2.27 15.29 -3.18
CA CYS A 390 2.45 14.23 -4.16
C CYS A 390 3.33 14.74 -5.30
N LYS A 391 4.52 14.15 -5.46
CA LYS A 391 5.47 14.47 -6.51
C LYS A 391 4.97 13.99 -7.86
N ASN A 392 5.40 14.67 -8.91
CA ASN A 392 4.97 14.43 -10.29
C ASN A 392 5.46 13.09 -10.87
N LYS A 393 4.96 12.75 -12.05
CA LYS A 393 5.27 11.51 -12.76
C LYS A 393 6.76 11.29 -12.99
N GLN A 394 7.52 12.33 -13.31
CA GLN A 394 8.96 12.20 -13.52
C GLN A 394 9.65 11.69 -12.24
N TYR A 395 9.39 12.35 -11.12
CA TYR A 395 9.92 11.95 -9.81
C TYR A 395 9.48 10.52 -9.43
N ALA A 396 8.23 10.18 -9.70
CA ALA A 396 7.70 8.84 -9.47
C ALA A 396 8.40 7.75 -10.31
N MET A 397 8.72 8.04 -11.57
CA MET A 397 9.50 7.14 -12.43
C MET A 397 10.97 7.03 -12.00
N ASP A 398 11.52 8.06 -11.35
CA ASP A 398 12.86 8.00 -10.76
C ASP A 398 12.90 7.09 -9.52
N VAL A 399 11.90 7.19 -8.63
CA VAL A 399 11.71 6.25 -7.49
C VAL A 399 11.50 4.82 -7.98
N VAL A 400 10.58 4.61 -8.94
CA VAL A 400 10.34 3.28 -9.55
C VAL A 400 11.63 2.66 -10.10
N ARG A 401 12.52 3.47 -10.68
CA ARG A 401 13.83 2.98 -11.15
C ARG A 401 14.76 2.61 -9.99
N GLU A 402 14.84 3.41 -8.93
CA GLU A 402 15.65 3.11 -7.75
C GLU A 402 15.24 1.78 -7.10
N CYS A 403 13.94 1.58 -6.87
CA CYS A 403 13.41 0.34 -6.30
C CYS A 403 13.60 -0.86 -7.26
N ALA A 404 13.55 -0.66 -8.59
CA ALA A 404 13.86 -1.71 -9.56
C ALA A 404 15.35 -2.08 -9.60
N GLU A 405 16.25 -1.10 -9.51
CA GLU A 405 17.70 -1.33 -9.38
C GLU A 405 18.04 -2.01 -8.04
N ALA A 406 17.28 -1.74 -6.98
CA ALA A 406 17.36 -2.46 -5.71
C ALA A 406 16.89 -3.92 -5.82
N TRP A 407 15.76 -4.19 -6.47
CA TRP A 407 15.32 -5.55 -6.76
C TRP A 407 16.32 -6.31 -7.65
N GLU A 408 16.90 -5.67 -8.66
CA GLU A 408 17.95 -6.27 -9.51
C GLU A 408 19.18 -6.66 -8.68
N ARG A 409 19.56 -5.87 -7.66
CA ARG A 409 20.60 -6.25 -6.68
C ARG A 409 20.18 -7.43 -5.79
N LEU A 410 18.92 -7.47 -5.36
CA LEU A 410 18.34 -8.55 -4.54
C LEU A 410 18.29 -9.89 -5.30
N ILE A 411 17.69 -9.91 -6.49
CA ILE A 411 17.40 -11.14 -7.25
C ILE A 411 18.66 -11.82 -7.81
N THR A 412 19.71 -11.01 -8.06
CA THR A 412 21.07 -11.47 -8.40
C THR A 412 21.97 -11.70 -7.18
N GLY A 413 21.44 -11.57 -5.97
CA GLY A 413 22.15 -11.82 -4.70
C GLY A 413 23.42 -10.97 -4.50
N LYS A 414 23.43 -9.75 -5.04
CA LYS A 414 24.44 -8.72 -4.76
C LYS A 414 24.25 -8.11 -3.36
N VAL A 415 23.06 -8.30 -2.76
CA VAL A 415 22.71 -7.99 -1.38
C VAL A 415 22.03 -9.19 -0.71
N ALA A 416 22.07 -9.25 0.62
CA ALA A 416 21.38 -10.30 1.38
C ALA A 416 19.86 -10.06 1.37
N PRO A 417 19.02 -11.12 1.27
CA PRO A 417 17.60 -10.95 0.98
C PRO A 417 16.71 -10.54 2.17
N GLN A 418 17.26 -10.31 3.35
CA GLN A 418 16.53 -9.83 4.55
C GLN A 418 15.18 -10.54 4.83
N GLY A 419 15.13 -11.86 4.64
CA GLY A 419 13.94 -12.69 4.84
C GLY A 419 13.09 -12.94 3.59
N VAL A 420 13.35 -12.23 2.48
CA VAL A 420 12.65 -12.44 1.21
C VAL A 420 13.01 -13.77 0.57
N SER A 421 11.99 -14.54 0.24
CA SER A 421 12.01 -15.72 -0.62
C SER A 421 12.24 -15.27 -2.08
N ILE A 422 13.50 -15.26 -2.50
CA ILE A 422 13.94 -14.89 -3.87
C ILE A 422 13.71 -16.01 -4.91
N ALA A 423 12.93 -17.03 -4.57
CA ALA A 423 12.64 -18.17 -5.44
C ALA A 423 11.70 -17.76 -6.60
N ASN A 424 12.12 -18.08 -7.82
CA ASN A 424 11.46 -17.64 -9.05
C ASN A 424 11.63 -18.69 -10.16
N THR A 425 10.95 -18.52 -11.30
CA THR A 425 10.90 -19.52 -12.38
C THR A 425 11.32 -18.99 -13.76
N THR A 426 11.36 -17.67 -13.93
CA THR A 426 11.56 -17.00 -15.23
C THR A 426 12.88 -16.21 -15.27
N VAL A 427 13.27 -15.55 -14.18
CA VAL A 427 14.36 -14.55 -14.13
C VAL A 427 15.73 -15.21 -14.41
N ALA A 428 16.17 -15.15 -15.67
CA ALA A 428 17.27 -15.96 -16.19
C ALA A 428 18.62 -15.77 -15.48
N HIS A 429 18.83 -14.61 -14.88
CA HIS A 429 20.05 -14.19 -14.19
C HIS A 429 19.95 -14.25 -12.65
N SER A 430 18.86 -14.77 -12.10
CA SER A 430 18.70 -14.92 -10.64
C SER A 430 19.57 -16.03 -10.04
N GLN A 431 20.05 -15.83 -8.82
CA GLN A 431 20.75 -16.88 -8.04
C GLN A 431 19.84 -18.05 -7.63
N ASN A 432 18.51 -17.85 -7.55
CA ASN A 432 17.57 -18.85 -7.05
C ASN A 432 16.42 -19.12 -8.04
N LYS A 433 16.77 -19.20 -9.34
CA LYS A 433 15.85 -19.65 -10.38
C LYS A 433 15.65 -21.17 -10.28
N LEU A 434 14.39 -21.59 -10.24
CA LEU A 434 13.94 -22.98 -10.20
C LEU A 434 13.36 -23.40 -11.56
N THR A 435 13.53 -24.65 -11.96
CA THR A 435 12.74 -25.27 -13.03
C THR A 435 11.37 -25.72 -12.48
N PRO A 436 10.35 -25.92 -13.33
CA PRO A 436 9.05 -26.44 -12.88
C PRO A 436 9.15 -27.76 -12.10
N ASP A 437 10.08 -28.65 -12.47
CA ASP A 437 10.31 -29.94 -11.81
C ASP A 437 10.96 -29.82 -10.42
N GLN A 438 11.52 -28.65 -10.08
CA GLN A 438 12.07 -28.34 -8.75
C GLN A 438 11.03 -27.73 -7.81
N LEU A 439 9.84 -27.36 -8.31
CA LEU A 439 8.77 -26.83 -7.47
C LEU A 439 8.10 -27.96 -6.68
N PRO A 440 7.84 -27.78 -5.37
CA PRO A 440 6.99 -28.70 -4.63
C PRO A 440 5.54 -28.60 -5.14
N PRO A 441 4.75 -29.68 -5.02
CA PRO A 441 3.37 -29.69 -5.49
C PRO A 441 2.52 -28.68 -4.70
N LEU A 442 2.13 -27.58 -5.34
CA LEU A 442 1.20 -26.61 -4.75
C LEU A 442 -0.20 -27.24 -4.59
N PRO A 443 -0.96 -26.88 -3.54
CA PRO A 443 -2.35 -27.33 -3.37
C PRO A 443 -3.20 -27.03 -4.62
N PRO A 444 -4.21 -27.85 -4.92
CA PRO A 444 -5.08 -27.62 -6.08
C PRO A 444 -5.89 -26.33 -5.92
N HIS A 445 -6.21 -25.70 -7.05
CA HIS A 445 -7.09 -24.53 -7.11
C HIS A 445 -8.45 -24.86 -6.46
N GLN A 446 -8.93 -23.95 -5.62
CA GLN A 446 -10.18 -24.06 -4.86
C GLN A 446 -10.99 -22.75 -4.97
N GLU A 447 -12.06 -22.75 -5.75
CA GLU A 447 -13.00 -21.62 -5.83
C GLU A 447 -14.04 -21.73 -4.71
N LEU A 448 -13.65 -21.34 -3.50
CA LEU A 448 -14.49 -21.37 -2.30
C LEU A 448 -15.07 -19.99 -1.98
N ALA A 449 -16.27 -19.96 -1.41
CA ALA A 449 -16.89 -18.73 -0.93
C ALA A 449 -16.05 -18.09 0.20
N PRO A 450 -16.03 -16.75 0.32
CA PRO A 450 -15.32 -16.06 1.39
C PRO A 450 -15.96 -16.38 2.76
N GLU A 451 -15.11 -16.66 3.75
CA GLU A 451 -15.54 -16.84 5.13
C GLU A 451 -16.03 -15.52 5.76
N LYS A 452 -16.84 -15.64 6.80
CA LYS A 452 -17.53 -14.49 7.38
C LYS A 452 -16.57 -13.59 8.17
N ILE A 453 -16.38 -12.36 7.68
CA ILE A 453 -15.70 -11.27 8.42
C ILE A 453 -16.50 -10.91 9.68
N ASP A 454 -15.79 -10.68 10.79
CA ASP A 454 -16.40 -10.24 12.05
C ASP A 454 -16.99 -8.82 11.94
N SER A 455 -18.20 -8.62 12.48
CA SER A 455 -18.95 -7.36 12.36
C SER A 455 -18.33 -6.18 13.13
N SER A 456 -17.26 -6.38 13.91
CA SER A 456 -16.49 -5.24 14.44
C SER A 456 -15.68 -4.52 13.35
N ILE A 457 -15.48 -5.11 12.18
CA ILE A 457 -14.83 -4.45 11.03
C ILE A 457 -15.74 -3.40 10.39
N ASP A 458 -17.07 -3.55 10.48
CA ASP A 458 -18.04 -2.55 10.02
C ASP A 458 -17.98 -1.23 10.83
N LYS A 459 -17.34 -1.24 12.01
CA LYS A 459 -17.23 -0.07 12.89
C LYS A 459 -16.49 1.08 12.20
N TRP A 460 -17.18 2.22 12.11
CA TRP A 460 -16.59 3.51 11.82
C TRP A 460 -15.84 4.10 13.04
N PHE A 461 -14.63 4.57 12.80
CA PHE A 461 -13.83 5.35 13.74
C PHE A 461 -13.84 6.80 13.30
N PHE A 462 -14.25 7.70 14.20
CA PHE A 462 -14.19 9.14 13.99
C PHE A 462 -12.90 9.63 14.64
N ILE A 463 -11.94 10.03 13.80
CA ILE A 463 -10.61 10.44 14.23
C ILE A 463 -10.51 11.95 14.03
N SER A 464 -10.40 12.69 15.13
CA SER A 464 -10.11 14.11 15.08
C SER A 464 -8.62 14.31 14.80
N GLY A 465 -8.28 14.68 13.56
CA GLY A 465 -6.91 15.10 13.23
C GLY A 465 -6.49 16.33 14.03
N ALA A 466 -5.20 16.42 14.34
CA ALA A 466 -4.64 17.63 14.93
C ALA A 466 -4.51 18.72 13.85
N SER A 467 -5.30 19.78 14.01
CA SER A 467 -5.44 20.93 13.09
C SER A 467 -6.14 20.65 11.76
N ALA A 468 -7.05 21.58 11.43
CA ALA A 468 -7.61 21.87 10.12
C ALA A 468 -7.37 23.35 9.80
#